data_AF-A0A3N4K0V7-F1
#
_entry.id   AF-A0A3N4K0V7-F1
#
_cell.length_a   1.000
_cell.length_b   1.000
_cell.length_c   1.000
_cell.angle_alpha   90.00
_cell.angle_beta   90.00
_cell.angle_gamma   90.00
#
_symmetry.space_group_name_H-M   'P 1'
#
loop_
_entity.id
_entity.type
_entity.pdbx_description
1 polymer ?
#
loop_
_entity_poly.entity_id
_entity_poly.type
_entity_poly.pdbx_seq_one_letter_code
_entity_poly.pdbx_strand_id
1 'polypeptide(L)'
;YLIPFLLSSNTPISDICVIEDNAKYHLTAITSAFKVQKLPLPANSQDLNHMENAWHILKAWLHKRFTKNKWERPSSKDEQWKVMEEEWDAINQEVLDKLAEGMPRRVEAII
;
A
#
# COMPACT_ATOMS: atom_id res chain seq x y z
N TYR A 1 -1.02 -11.27 -7.70
CA TYR A 1 -2.47 -11.48 -7.49
C TYR A 1 -2.73 -11.73 -6.00
N LEU A 2 -3.65 -10.99 -5.38
CA LEU A 2 -3.91 -11.02 -3.93
C LEU A 2 -4.38 -12.41 -3.45
N ILE A 3 -5.29 -13.05 -4.18
CA ILE A 3 -5.87 -14.34 -3.77
C ILE A 3 -4.83 -15.47 -3.62
N PRO A 4 -3.94 -15.74 -4.60
CA PRO A 4 -2.85 -16.71 -4.41
C PRO A 4 -1.96 -16.41 -3.20
N PHE A 5 -1.69 -15.13 -2.92
CA PHE A 5 -0.92 -14.73 -1.75
C PHE A 5 -1.67 -15.05 -0.45
N LEU A 6 -2.95 -14.68 -0.35
CA LEU A 6 -3.77 -15.00 0.83
C LEU A 6 -3.85 -16.51 1.08
N LEU A 7 -4.02 -17.31 0.02
CA LEU A 7 -4.06 -18.78 0.10
C LEU A 7 -2.70 -19.40 0.49
N SER A 8 -1.60 -18.72 0.21
CA SER A 8 -0.26 -19.14 0.64
C SER A 8 0.05 -18.77 2.08
N SER A 9 -0.75 -17.89 2.70
CA SER A 9 -0.59 -17.54 4.11
C SER A 9 -1.18 -18.65 5.00
N ASN A 10 -0.52 -18.94 6.13
CA ASN A 10 -1.08 -19.83 7.15
C ASN A 10 -2.18 -19.14 8.00
N THR A 11 -2.61 -17.94 7.61
CA THR A 11 -3.64 -17.17 8.32
C THR A 11 -5.02 -17.56 7.80
N PRO A 12 -5.96 -17.94 8.67
CA PRO A 12 -7.34 -18.18 8.26
C PRO A 12 -7.90 -16.95 7.54
N ILE A 13 -8.54 -17.14 6.39
CA ILE A 13 -9.13 -16.03 5.61
C ILE A 13 -10.14 -15.23 6.46
N SER A 14 -10.82 -15.90 7.41
CA SER A 14 -11.72 -15.27 8.36
C SER A 14 -11.08 -14.19 9.24
N ASP A 15 -9.76 -14.27 9.43
CA ASP A 15 -8.99 -13.42 10.33
C ASP A 15 -8.26 -12.31 9.57
N ILE A 16 -8.43 -12.27 8.24
CA ILE A 16 -7.82 -11.28 7.37
C ILE A 16 -8.84 -10.17 7.10
N CYS A 17 -8.44 -8.96 7.46
CA CYS A 17 -9.15 -7.72 7.12
C CYS A 17 -8.40 -7.00 5.99
N VAL A 18 -9.14 -6.60 4.95
CA VAL A 18 -8.61 -5.85 3.81
C VAL A 18 -9.16 -4.42 3.84
N ILE A 19 -8.27 -3.45 3.62
CA ILE A 19 -8.60 -2.05 3.36
C ILE A 19 -8.34 -1.81 1.87
N GLU A 20 -9.36 -1.32 1.16
CA GLU A 20 -9.30 -0.96 -0.25
C GLU A 20 -9.91 0.44 -0.42
N ASP A 21 -9.53 1.15 -1.49
CA ASP A 21 -10.35 2.26 -1.93
C ASP A 21 -11.66 1.72 -2.51
N ASN A 22 -12.78 2.41 -2.29
CA ASN A 22 -14.09 1.95 -2.76
C ASN A 22 -14.25 2.12 -4.30
N ALA A 23 -13.18 2.00 -5.08
CA ALA A 23 -13.25 2.14 -6.53
C ALA A 23 -14.04 0.98 -7.14
N LYS A 24 -14.79 1.28 -8.21
CA LYS A 24 -15.81 0.37 -8.79
C LYS A 24 -15.27 -1.02 -9.18
N TYR A 25 -13.99 -1.14 -9.51
CA TYR A 25 -13.34 -2.40 -9.89
C TYR A 25 -12.96 -3.28 -8.69
N HIS A 26 -12.87 -2.72 -7.48
CA HIS A 26 -12.68 -3.48 -6.22
C HIS A 26 -14.00 -4.08 -5.68
N LEU A 27 -15.14 -3.71 -6.28
CA LEU A 27 -16.47 -4.24 -5.95
C LEU A 27 -16.85 -5.49 -6.77
N THR A 28 -15.90 -6.04 -7.54
CA THR A 28 -16.17 -7.20 -8.40
C THR A 28 -16.40 -8.47 -7.58
N ALA A 29 -17.25 -9.36 -8.11
CA ALA A 29 -17.75 -10.59 -7.48
C ALA A 29 -16.67 -11.53 -6.92
N ILE A 30 -15.43 -11.41 -7.41
CA ILE A 30 -14.28 -12.20 -6.96
C ILE A 30 -13.94 -11.88 -5.49
N THR A 31 -13.94 -10.61 -5.07
CA THR A 31 -13.68 -10.26 -3.66
C THR A 31 -14.79 -10.76 -2.73
N SER A 32 -16.04 -10.75 -3.20
CA SER A 32 -17.20 -11.29 -2.49
C SER A 32 -17.12 -12.81 -2.29
N ALA A 33 -16.56 -13.54 -3.26
CA ALA A 33 -16.50 -15.00 -3.24
C ALA A 33 -15.59 -15.57 -2.13
N PHE A 34 -14.52 -14.84 -1.77
CA PHE A 34 -13.56 -15.29 -0.75
C PHE A 34 -13.95 -14.89 0.68
N LYS A 35 -15.06 -14.17 0.88
CA LYS A 35 -15.56 -13.74 2.21
C LYS A 35 -14.50 -13.06 3.10
N VAL A 36 -13.53 -12.38 2.48
CA VAL A 36 -12.53 -11.60 3.21
C VAL A 36 -13.24 -10.43 3.88
N GLN A 37 -12.92 -10.16 5.15
CA GLN A 37 -13.52 -9.02 5.85
C GLN A 37 -12.99 -7.72 5.25
N LYS A 38 -13.88 -6.78 4.91
CA LYS A 38 -13.49 -5.45 4.45
C LYS A 38 -13.67 -4.44 5.57
N LEU A 39 -12.62 -3.68 5.85
CA LEU A 39 -12.72 -2.56 6.77
C LEU A 39 -13.38 -1.37 6.07
N PRO A 40 -14.36 -0.69 6.71
CA PRO A 40 -15.01 0.46 6.11
C PRO A 40 -14.03 1.62 6.00
N LEU A 41 -13.75 2.04 4.77
CA LEU A 41 -13.05 3.28 4.48
C LEU A 41 -14.09 4.32 4.03
N PRO A 42 -14.20 5.49 4.69
CA PRO A 42 -15.10 6.53 4.21
C PRO A 42 -14.68 7.00 2.81
N ALA A 43 -15.66 7.43 2.00
CA ALA A 43 -15.38 7.92 0.66
C ALA A 43 -14.47 9.16 0.74
N ASN A 44 -13.48 9.23 -0.16
CA ASN A 44 -12.45 10.28 -0.20
C ASN A 44 -11.50 10.34 1.00
N SER A 45 -11.44 9.31 1.86
CA SER A 45 -10.48 9.21 2.97
C SER A 45 -9.17 8.53 2.54
N GLN A 46 -8.49 9.15 1.58
CA GLN A 46 -7.19 8.66 1.07
C GLN A 46 -6.10 8.68 2.15
N ASP A 47 -6.23 9.58 3.12
CA ASP A 47 -5.40 9.73 4.32
C ASP A 47 -5.47 8.53 5.28
N LEU A 48 -6.61 7.82 5.29
CA LEU A 48 -6.81 6.59 6.04
C LEU A 48 -6.33 5.33 5.29
N ASN A 49 -5.97 5.45 4.01
CA ASN A 49 -5.40 4.34 3.24
C ASN A 49 -3.88 4.25 3.42
N HIS A 50 -3.41 3.22 4.10
CA HIS A 50 -1.97 2.97 4.31
C HIS A 50 -1.14 2.90 3.04
N MET A 51 -1.74 2.42 1.94
CA MET A 51 -1.03 2.34 0.67
C MET A 51 -0.61 3.71 0.18
N GLU A 52 -1.39 4.74 0.46
CA GLU A 52 -1.08 6.12 0.07
C GLU A 52 0.07 6.69 0.89
N ASN A 53 0.15 6.30 2.16
CA ASN A 53 1.30 6.61 3.00
C ASN A 53 2.57 5.88 2.51
N ALA A 54 2.46 4.61 2.11
CA ALA A 54 3.57 3.87 1.51
C ALA A 54 4.03 4.51 0.18
N TRP A 55 3.09 4.90 -0.68
CA TRP A 55 3.39 5.64 -1.91
C TRP A 55 4.03 6.99 -1.65
N HIS A 56 3.63 7.69 -0.59
CA HIS A 56 4.26 8.94 -0.18
C HIS A 56 5.72 8.73 0.20
N ILE A 57 6.03 7.69 0.99
CA ILE A 57 7.40 7.32 1.37
C ILE A 57 8.24 7.02 0.14
N LEU A 58 7.74 6.16 -0.77
CA LEU A 58 8.44 5.81 -2.00
C LEU A 58 8.77 7.05 -2.84
N LYS A 59 7.78 7.93 -3.07
CA LYS A 59 7.99 9.18 -3.81
C LYS A 59 9.03 10.09 -3.15
N ALA A 60 9.01 10.21 -1.83
CA ALA A 60 9.96 11.02 -1.09
C ALA A 60 11.40 10.47 -1.20
N TRP A 61 11.56 9.16 -1.15
CA TRP A 61 12.87 8.50 -1.28
C TRP A 61 13.43 8.62 -2.69
N LEU A 62 12.60 8.36 -3.71
CA LEU A 62 12.94 8.61 -5.12
C LEU A 62 13.34 10.06 -5.34
N HIS A 63 12.57 11.01 -4.82
CA HIS A 63 12.89 12.43 -4.94
C HIS A 63 14.25 12.77 -4.29
N LYS A 64 14.53 12.23 -3.11
CA LYS A 64 15.81 12.40 -2.42
C LYS A 64 16.96 11.80 -3.23
N ARG A 65 16.82 10.58 -3.75
CA ARG A 65 17.80 9.89 -4.60
C ARG A 65 18.16 10.72 -5.83
N PHE A 66 17.14 11.17 -6.56
CA PHE A 66 17.30 11.96 -7.79
C PHE A 66 17.75 13.41 -7.57
N THR A 67 17.63 13.92 -6.36
CA THR A 67 18.15 15.24 -5.97
C THR A 67 19.59 15.14 -5.52
N LYS A 68 19.96 14.05 -4.82
CA LYS A 68 21.34 13.79 -4.39
C LYS A 68 22.25 13.43 -5.56
N ASN A 69 21.77 12.63 -6.51
CA ASN A 69 22.52 12.25 -7.70
C ASN A 69 21.63 12.33 -8.94
N LYS A 70 21.85 13.37 -9.76
CA LYS A 70 21.07 13.58 -10.99
C LYS A 70 21.29 12.47 -12.02
N TRP A 71 22.44 11.78 -12.00
CA TRP A 71 22.75 10.69 -12.93
C TRP A 71 21.94 9.43 -12.66
N GLU A 72 21.35 9.30 -11.47
CA GLU A 72 20.46 8.18 -11.14
C GLU A 72 19.03 8.39 -11.61
N ARG A 73 18.72 9.53 -12.26
CA ARG A 73 17.40 9.75 -12.83
C ARG A 73 17.18 8.82 -14.01
N PRO A 74 16.10 8.02 -14.01
CA PRO A 74 15.80 7.13 -15.11
C PRO A 74 15.51 7.92 -16.39
N SER A 75 16.03 7.43 -17.51
CA SER A 75 15.84 7.97 -18.85
C SER A 75 14.81 7.19 -19.67
N SER A 76 14.41 6.01 -19.17
CA SER A 76 13.40 5.14 -19.77
C SER A 76 12.39 4.65 -18.72
N LYS A 77 11.26 4.10 -19.19
CA LYS A 77 10.25 3.49 -18.32
C LYS A 77 10.79 2.27 -17.58
N ASP A 78 11.64 1.47 -18.23
CA ASP A 78 12.20 0.25 -17.64
C ASP A 78 13.20 0.61 -16.52
N GLU A 79 14.02 1.63 -16.73
CA GLU A 79 14.88 2.18 -15.68
C GLU A 79 14.05 2.75 -14.53
N GLN A 80 12.95 3.44 -14.82
CA GLN A 80 12.06 3.97 -13.80
C GLN A 80 11.45 2.85 -12.96
N TRP A 81 10.98 1.78 -13.61
CA TRP A 81 10.42 0.63 -12.91
C TRP A 81 11.44 -0.04 -12.00
N LYS A 82 12.65 -0.30 -12.53
CA LYS A 82 13.74 -0.89 -11.76
C LYS A 82 14.10 -0.07 -10.52
N VAL A 83 14.23 1.26 -10.67
CA VAL A 83 14.55 2.13 -9.54
C VAL A 83 13.40 2.19 -8.53
N MET A 84 12.14 2.14 -8.98
CA MET A 84 10.99 2.04 -8.09
C MET A 84 10.97 0.74 -7.31
N GLU A 85 11.28 -0.40 -7.94
CA GLU A 85 11.41 -1.70 -7.27
C GLU A 85 12.54 -1.68 -6.23
N GLU A 86 13.73 -1.16 -6.59
CA GLU A 86 14.87 -1.03 -5.66
C GLU A 86 14.51 -0.22 -4.41
N GLU A 87 13.86 0.94 -4.58
CA GLU A 87 13.44 1.76 -3.43
C GLU A 87 12.32 1.11 -2.63
N TRP A 88 11.39 0.41 -3.30
CA TRP A 88 10.31 -0.30 -2.63
C TRP A 88 10.83 -1.44 -1.75
N ASP A 89 11.74 -2.25 -2.30
CA ASP A 89 12.38 -3.37 -1.57
C ASP A 89 13.27 -2.87 -0.42
N ALA A 90 13.76 -1.63 -0.50
CA ALA A 90 14.51 -0.98 0.57
C ALA A 90 13.61 -0.46 1.72
N ILE A 91 12.27 -0.40 1.55
CA ILE A 91 11.36 -0.02 2.62
C ILE A 91 11.33 -1.16 3.63
N ASN A 92 11.97 -0.95 4.79
CA ASN A 92 11.95 -1.90 5.89
C ASN A 92 10.52 -2.21 6.33
N GLN A 93 10.25 -3.48 6.64
CA GLN A 93 8.96 -3.93 7.16
C GLN A 93 8.51 -3.12 8.38
N GLU A 94 9.42 -2.75 9.28
CA GLU A 94 9.14 -1.92 10.46
C GLU A 94 8.49 -0.57 10.11
N VAL A 95 8.83 0.02 8.95
CA VAL A 95 8.22 1.26 8.48
C VAL A 95 6.76 1.03 8.11
N LEU A 96 6.46 -0.09 7.45
CA LEU A 96 5.10 -0.49 7.09
C LEU A 96 4.28 -0.85 8.32
N ASP A 97 4.88 -1.53 9.30
CA ASP A 97 4.24 -1.90 10.56
C ASP A 97 3.83 -0.64 11.34
N LYS A 98 4.72 0.36 11.44
CA LYS A 98 4.42 1.66 12.06
C LYS A 98 3.27 2.40 11.38
N LEU A 99 3.13 2.27 10.05
CA LEU A 99 1.98 2.83 9.36
C LEU A 99 0.69 2.15 9.85
N ALA A 100 0.68 0.83 9.96
CA ALA A 100 -0.47 0.06 10.44
C ALA A 100 -0.82 0.41 11.90
N GLU A 101 0.16 0.39 12.79
CA GLU A 101 0.01 0.73 14.21
C GLU A 101 -0.49 2.16 14.44
N GLY A 102 -0.16 3.08 13.53
CA GLY A 102 -0.59 4.48 13.61
C GLY A 102 -2.05 4.75 13.21
N MET A 103 -2.79 3.75 12.71
CA MET A 103 -4.17 3.97 12.25
C MET A 103 -5.13 4.51 13.29
N PRO A 104 -5.18 3.96 14.52
CA PRO A 104 -6.16 4.43 15.49
C PRO A 104 -6.05 5.94 15.71
N ARG A 105 -4.82 6.47 15.76
CA ARG A 105 -4.57 7.92 15.88
C ARG A 105 -5.06 8.71 14.66
N ARG A 106 -4.90 8.18 13.44
CA ARG A 106 -5.38 8.86 12.22
C ARG A 106 -6.90 8.87 12.14
N VAL A 107 -7.54 7.79 12.60
CA VAL A 107 -9.01 7.71 12.70
C VAL A 107 -9.53 8.69 13.75
N GLU A 108 -8.90 8.75 14.93
CA GLU A 108 -9.25 9.71 15.99
C GLU A 108 -9.16 11.17 15.53
N ALA A 109 -8.20 11.52 14.66
CA ALA A 109 -8.03 12.88 14.16
C ALA A 109 -9.18 13.37 13.25
N ILE A 110 -10.10 12.49 12.86
CA ILE A 110 -11.23 12.77 11.96
C ILE A 110 -12.58 12.79 12.73
N ILE A 111 -12.58 12.45 14.02
CA ILE A 111 -13.75 12.48 14.94
C ILE A 111 -13.84 13.84 15.62
#